data_AF-A0A7V0M116-F1
#
_entry.id   AF-A0A7V0M116-F1
#
_cell.length_a   1.000
_cell.length_b   1.000
_cell.length_c   1.000
_cell.angle_alpha   90.00
_cell.angle_beta   90.00
_cell.angle_gamma   90.00
#
_symmetry.space_group_name_H-M   'P 1'
#
loop_
_entity.id
_entity.type
_entity.pdbx_description
1 polymer ?
#
loop_
_entity_poly.entity_id
_entity_poly.type
_entity_poly.pdbx_seq_one_letter_code
_entity_poly.pdbx_strand_id
1 'polypeptide(L)'
;MNDSVFFSPAEKIFPWVLFRVPTEARIVFLTFDDGPDVHSTPQVLSILKDFRAKASFFIKGEKIPAAPGLLSQCTREGHSIGNHGFSHV
;
A
#
# COMPACT_ATOMS: atom_id res chain seq x y z
N MET A 1 -0.50 -29.37 2.08
CA MET A 1 -1.25 -28.51 3.02
C MET A 1 -2.46 -28.01 2.25
N ASN A 2 -3.63 -27.91 2.87
CA ASN A 2 -4.88 -27.72 2.14
C ASN A 2 -4.93 -26.31 1.52
N ASP A 3 -4.65 -26.21 0.21
CA ASP A 3 -4.60 -24.96 -0.56
C ASP A 3 -5.99 -24.41 -0.90
N SER A 4 -6.92 -24.42 0.06
CA SER A 4 -8.16 -23.66 -0.07
C SER A 4 -7.88 -22.18 0.19
N VAL A 5 -6.99 -21.60 -0.63
CA VAL A 5 -6.84 -20.17 -0.76
C VAL A 5 -8.16 -19.67 -1.34
N PHE A 6 -8.90 -18.90 -0.54
CA PHE A 6 -10.17 -18.31 -0.96
C PHE A 6 -9.93 -17.45 -2.22
N PHE A 7 -10.34 -17.95 -3.38
CA PHE A 7 -10.37 -17.16 -4.60
C PHE A 7 -11.46 -16.09 -4.42
N SER A 8 -11.04 -14.84 -4.29
CA SER A 8 -11.95 -13.71 -4.34
C SER A 8 -12.67 -13.73 -5.71
N PRO A 9 -14.00 -13.51 -5.79
CA PRO A 9 -14.68 -13.34 -7.08
C PRO A 9 -14.01 -12.32 -8.00
N ALA A 10 -13.34 -11.31 -7.45
CA ALA A 10 -12.61 -10.30 -8.22
C ALA A 10 -11.41 -10.88 -8.97
N GLU A 11 -10.71 -11.89 -8.44
CA GLU A 11 -9.56 -12.53 -9.12
C GLU A 11 -9.99 -13.18 -10.44
N LYS A 12 -11.23 -13.67 -10.53
CA LYS A 12 -11.78 -14.25 -11.76
C LYS A 12 -12.25 -13.20 -12.75
N ILE A 13 -12.74 -12.06 -12.27
CA ILE A 13 -13.26 -10.97 -13.10
C ILE A 13 -12.14 -10.12 -13.68
N PHE A 14 -11.05 -9.93 -12.92
CA PHE A 14 -9.91 -9.10 -13.29
C PHE A 14 -8.61 -9.92 -13.34
N PRO A 15 -8.46 -10.87 -14.28
CA PRO A 15 -7.31 -11.79 -14.32
C PRO A 15 -5.97 -11.10 -14.58
N TRP A 16 -5.97 -9.85 -15.06
CA TRP A 16 -4.79 -9.02 -15.26
C TRP A 16 -4.36 -8.23 -14.02
N VAL A 17 -5.16 -8.22 -12.95
CA VAL A 17 -4.81 -7.57 -11.68
C VAL A 17 -3.99 -8.55 -10.83
N LEU A 18 -2.86 -8.08 -10.32
CA LEU A 18 -2.03 -8.85 -9.42
C LEU A 18 -2.60 -8.79 -8.00
N PHE A 19 -3.42 -9.78 -7.64
CA PHE A 19 -3.93 -9.90 -6.27
C PHE A 19 -2.93 -10.61 -5.34
N ARG A 20 -2.16 -11.56 -5.87
CA ARG A 20 -1.22 -12.39 -5.12
C ARG A 20 -0.04 -12.78 -6.01
N VAL A 21 1.15 -12.88 -5.42
CA VAL A 21 2.33 -13.44 -6.07
C VAL A 21 2.54 -14.85 -5.54
N PRO A 22 2.52 -15.90 -6.38
CA PRO A 22 2.87 -17.25 -5.96
C PRO A 22 4.29 -17.27 -5.38
N THR A 23 4.43 -17.74 -4.14
CA THR A 23 5.72 -17.81 -3.45
C THR A 23 5.66 -18.85 -2.32
N GLU A 24 6.78 -19.52 -2.07
CA GLU A 24 6.96 -20.40 -0.91
C GLU A 24 7.50 -19.63 0.32
N ALA A 25 7.94 -18.39 0.13
CA ALA A 25 8.41 -17.54 1.21
C ALA A 25 7.24 -17.10 2.10
N ARG A 26 7.46 -17.09 3.43
CA ARG A 26 6.50 -16.54 4.40
C ARG A 26 6.55 -15.02 4.40
N ILE A 27 5.99 -14.42 3.37
CA ILE A 27 5.99 -12.97 3.15
C ILE A 27 4.57 -12.44 2.94
N VAL A 28 4.33 -11.23 3.42
CA VAL A 28 3.12 -10.45 3.15
C VAL A 28 3.53 -9.06 2.67
N PHE A 29 2.71 -8.46 1.81
CA PHE A 29 2.90 -7.10 1.32
C PHE A 29 1.83 -6.21 1.94
N LEU A 30 2.26 -5.22 2.73
CA LEU A 30 1.36 -4.22 3.30
C LEU A 30 1.17 -3.09 2.30
N THR A 31 -0.09 -2.75 2.03
CA THR A 31 -0.47 -1.65 1.15
C THR A 31 -1.50 -0.75 1.85
N PHE A 32 -1.40 0.56 1.62
CA PHE A 32 -2.32 1.55 2.17
C PHE A 32 -2.79 2.46 1.05
N ASP A 33 -4.11 2.61 0.90
CA ASP A 33 -4.74 3.42 -0.14
C ASP A 33 -5.19 4.78 0.43
N ASP A 34 -5.65 5.68 -0.43
CA ASP A 34 -6.27 6.98 -0.11
C ASP A 34 -5.41 8.04 0.58
N GLY A 35 -4.13 7.75 0.86
CA GLY A 35 -3.19 8.70 1.45
C GLY A 35 -2.72 9.82 0.51
N PRO A 36 -1.82 10.71 0.98
CA PRO A 36 -1.40 10.82 2.37
C PRO A 36 -2.49 11.48 3.22
N ASP A 37 -2.65 10.97 4.43
CA ASP A 37 -3.50 11.59 5.44
C ASP A 37 -2.63 12.17 6.56
N VAL A 38 -2.84 13.45 6.88
CA VAL A 38 -1.97 14.21 7.79
C VAL A 38 -1.96 13.67 9.22
N HIS A 39 -2.98 12.90 9.61
CA HIS A 39 -3.11 12.38 10.97
C HIS A 39 -2.64 10.93 11.07
N SER A 40 -3.09 10.08 10.16
CA SER A 40 -2.86 8.63 10.23
C SER A 40 -1.56 8.19 9.55
N THR A 41 -1.17 8.80 8.43
CA THR A 41 0.05 8.39 7.71
C THR A 41 1.32 8.52 8.57
N PRO A 42 1.54 9.58 9.35
CA PRO A 42 2.69 9.65 10.26
C PRO A 42 2.71 8.54 11.32
N GLN A 43 1.54 8.16 11.83
CA GLN A 43 1.42 7.10 12.83
C GLN A 43 1.75 5.74 12.23
N VAL A 44 1.23 5.46 11.03
CA VAL A 44 1.56 4.24 10.27
C VAL A 44 3.05 4.17 9.98
N LEU A 45 3.68 5.26 9.53
CA LEU A 45 5.13 5.32 9.30
C LEU A 45 5.94 5.05 10.57
N SER A 46 5.54 5.62 11.71
CA SER A 46 6.19 5.34 13.00
C SER A 46 6.13 3.85 13.35
N ILE A 47 4.96 3.23 13.22
CA ILE A 47 4.77 1.80 13.51
C ILE A 47 5.63 0.95 12.56
N LEU A 48 5.57 1.22 11.25
CA LEU A 48 6.38 0.48 10.27
C LEU A 48 7.88 0.57 10.59
N LYS A 49 8.35 1.75 11.00
CA LYS A 49 9.73 1.97 11.43
C LYS A 49 10.09 1.12 12.66
N ASP A 50 9.24 1.09 13.68
CA ASP A 50 9.46 0.32 14.91
C ASP A 50 9.60 -1.19 14.64
N PHE A 51 8.79 -1.70 13.70
CA PHE A 51 8.85 -3.09 13.26
C PHE A 51 9.88 -3.35 12.15
N ARG A 52 10.62 -2.33 11.70
CA ARG A 52 11.53 -2.38 10.54
C ARG A 52 10.85 -2.95 9.28
N ALA A 53 9.54 -2.70 9.15
CA ALA A 53 8.72 -3.13 8.03
C ALA A 53 8.68 -2.07 6.91
N LYS A 54 8.41 -2.52 5.69
CA LYS A 54 8.17 -1.67 4.52
C LYS A 54 6.76 -1.91 3.99
N ALA A 55 6.25 -0.92 3.27
CA ALA A 55 4.90 -0.91 2.73
C ALA A 55 4.86 -0.10 1.43
N SER A 56 3.77 -0.27 0.68
CA SER A 56 3.44 0.58 -0.46
C SER A 56 2.26 1.48 -0.11
N PHE A 57 2.39 2.77 -0.41
CA PHE A 57 1.30 3.74 -0.22
C PHE A 57 0.76 4.17 -1.58
N PHE A 58 -0.49 3.84 -1.88
CA PHE A 58 -1.20 4.28 -3.07
C PHE A 58 -1.87 5.61 -2.79
N ILE A 59 -1.33 6.66 -3.40
CA ILE A 59 -1.62 8.06 -3.06
C ILE A 59 -2.63 8.66 -4.02
N LYS A 60 -3.59 9.42 -3.47
CA LYS A 60 -4.47 10.29 -4.26
C LYS A 60 -3.79 11.61 -4.55
N GLY A 61 -3.81 12.02 -5.81
CA GLY A 61 -3.21 13.28 -6.26
C GLY A 61 -3.76 14.51 -5.50
N GLU A 62 -5.07 14.55 -5.22
CA GLU A 62 -5.71 15.67 -4.51
C GLU A 62 -5.23 15.87 -3.06
N LYS A 63 -4.67 14.83 -2.44
CA LYS A 63 -4.20 14.86 -1.05
C LYS A 63 -2.77 15.38 -0.93
N ILE A 64 -1.99 15.34 -2.01
CA ILE A 64 -0.57 15.72 -2.03
C ILE A 64 -0.34 17.16 -1.54
N PRO A 65 -1.10 18.20 -1.98
CA PRO A 65 -0.84 19.58 -1.55
C PRO A 65 -0.94 19.80 -0.04
N ALA A 66 -1.77 19.01 0.66
CA ALA A 66 -1.93 19.11 2.11
C ALA A 66 -0.74 18.50 2.89
N ALA A 67 0.04 17.62 2.27
CA ALA A 67 1.10 16.89 2.94
C ALA A 67 2.29 16.48 2.03
N PRO A 68 2.92 17.41 1.29
CA PRO A 68 4.00 17.07 0.36
C PRO A 68 5.23 16.46 1.08
N GLY A 69 5.44 16.85 2.34
CA GLY A 69 6.50 16.31 3.20
C GLY A 69 6.34 14.82 3.51
N LEU A 70 5.10 14.30 3.56
CA LEU A 70 4.85 12.89 3.87
C LEU A 70 5.25 11.97 2.72
N LEU A 71 5.05 12.38 1.46
CA LEU A 71 5.54 11.62 0.31
C LEU A 71 7.07 11.49 0.36
N SER A 72 7.75 12.58 0.68
CA SER A 72 9.22 12.59 0.83
C SER A 72 9.69 11.75 2.01
N GLN A 73 8.91 11.69 3.08
CA GLN A 73 9.19 10.83 4.23
C GLN A 73 9.04 9.34 3.85
N CYS A 74 7.94 8.97 3.19
CA CYS A 74 7.72 7.60 2.71
C CYS A 74 8.91 7.10 1.87
N THR A 75 9.35 7.89 0.87
CA THR A 75 10.46 7.49 -0.01
C THR A 75 11.79 7.44 0.75
N ARG A 76 12.10 8.43 1.58
CA ARG A 76 13.32 8.46 2.40
C ARG A 76 13.40 7.30 3.39
N GLU A 77 12.27 6.86 3.92
CA GLU A 77 12.19 5.71 4.83
C GLU A 77 12.13 4.37 4.06
N GLY A 78 12.19 4.37 2.74
CA GLY A 78 12.29 3.16 1.91
C GLY A 78 10.96 2.48 1.61
N HIS A 79 9.84 3.20 1.73
CA HIS A 79 8.52 2.75 1.29
C HIS A 79 8.31 3.06 -0.20
N SER A 80 7.41 2.32 -0.84
CA SER A 80 7.04 2.56 -2.24
C SER A 80 5.84 3.50 -2.33
N ILE A 81 5.80 4.31 -3.39
CA ILE A 81 4.66 5.17 -3.73
C ILE A 81 3.98 4.61 -4.98
N GLY A 82 2.68 4.34 -4.87
CA GLY A 82 1.79 3.98 -5.97
C GLY A 82 0.80 5.11 -6.27
N ASN A 83 0.21 5.06 -7.46
CA ASN A 83 -0.83 6.00 -7.90
C ASN A 83 -2.22 5.44 -7.56
N HIS A 84 -3.07 6.23 -6.91
CA HIS A 84 -4.46 5.88 -6.61
C HIS A 84 -5.48 6.84 -7.27
N GLY A 85 -5.15 7.31 -8.47
CA GLY A 85 -5.90 8.35 -9.16
C GLY A 85 -5.74 9.73 -8.53
N PHE A 86 -6.42 10.73 -9.08
CA PHE A 86 -6.36 12.09 -8.54
C PHE A 86 -7.39 12.30 -7.43
N SER A 87 -8.65 11.95 -7.70
CA SER A 87 -9.80 12.20 -6.81
C SER A 87 -10.73 10.98 -6.71
N HIS A 88 -10.18 9.77 -6.87
CA HIS A 88 -10.90 8.49 -6.77
C HIS A 88 -12.12 8.39 -7.71
N VAL A 89 -11.90 8.73 -9.00
CA VAL A 89 -12.89 8.66 -10.08
C VAL A 89 -12.82 7.31 -10.79
#